data_AF-A0A089P676-F1
#
_entry.id   AF-A0A089P676-F1
#
_cell.length_a   1.000
_cell.length_b   1.000
_cell.length_c   1.000
_cell.angle_alpha   90.00
_cell.angle_beta   90.00
_cell.angle_gamma   90.00
#
_symmetry.space_group_name_H-M   'P 1'
#
loop_
_entity.id
_entity.type
_entity.pdbx_description
1 polymer ?
#
loop_
_entity_poly.entity_id
_entity_poly.type
_entity_poly.pdbx_seq_one_letter_code
_entity_poly.pdbx_strand_id
1 'polypeptide(L)'
;MSRSLPLIRTAGLGLLVSLLGACSGDVVRSLASDAGYGPRTVAAPDFVAESRSKAQPDFMPVGVDAPKRPVRAKSVTGQKALEAELESARGRNEVRGRAAASAGQGAAATIKPAPAPPQ
;
A
#
# COMPACT_ATOMS: atom_id res chain seq x y z
N MET A 1 -57.41 -34.48 25.28
CA MET A 1 -57.20 -33.24 24.51
C MET A 1 -55.85 -32.65 24.91
N SER A 2 -54.89 -32.53 23.99
CA SER A 2 -53.87 -31.46 23.94
C SER A 2 -52.72 -31.82 22.97
N ARG A 3 -52.91 -31.55 21.68
CA ARG A 3 -51.81 -31.44 20.70
C ARG A 3 -51.67 -29.96 20.35
N SER A 4 -50.72 -29.26 20.98
CA SER A 4 -50.42 -27.86 20.62
C SER A 4 -49.09 -27.39 21.23
N LEU A 5 -47.98 -28.02 20.84
CA LEU A 5 -46.62 -27.55 21.17
C LEU A 5 -45.61 -27.38 20.02
N PRO A 6 -45.93 -27.47 18.71
CA PRO A 6 -44.94 -27.11 17.68
C PRO A 6 -44.88 -25.60 17.38
N LEU A 7 -45.95 -24.85 17.66
CA LEU A 7 -46.08 -23.44 17.23
C LEU A 7 -45.22 -22.46 18.05
N ILE A 8 -44.91 -22.80 19.30
CA ILE A 8 -44.16 -21.92 20.21
C ILE A 8 -42.65 -22.00 19.94
N ARG A 9 -42.16 -23.16 19.48
CA ARG A 9 -40.73 -23.39 19.21
C ARG A 9 -40.24 -22.71 17.93
N THR A 10 -41.10 -22.57 16.92
CA THR A 10 -40.76 -21.87 15.67
C THR A 10 -40.76 -20.34 15.85
N ALA A 11 -41.63 -19.82 16.71
CA ALA A 11 -41.69 -18.38 17.04
C ALA A 11 -40.42 -17.89 17.75
N GLY A 12 -39.87 -18.68 18.68
CA GLY A 12 -38.64 -18.32 19.40
C GLY A 12 -37.39 -18.30 18.51
N LEU A 13 -37.32 -19.20 17.53
CA LEU A 13 -36.19 -19.27 16.60
C LEU A 13 -36.18 -18.06 15.63
N GLY A 14 -37.36 -17.64 15.15
CA GLY A 14 -37.48 -16.46 14.28
C GLY A 14 -37.08 -15.15 14.97
N LEU A 15 -37.45 -14.99 16.25
CA LEU A 15 -37.08 -13.81 17.04
C LEU A 15 -35.56 -13.75 17.28
N LEU A 16 -34.93 -14.87 17.62
CA LEU A 16 -33.47 -14.96 17.80
C LEU A 16 -32.71 -14.63 16.52
N VAL A 17 -33.12 -15.15 15.36
CA VAL A 17 -32.47 -14.82 14.07
C VAL A 17 -32.57 -13.32 13.74
N SER A 18 -33.69 -12.68 14.07
CA SER A 18 -33.87 -11.23 13.85
C SER A 18 -32.96 -10.36 14.74
N LEU A 19 -32.69 -10.80 15.97
CA LEU A 19 -31.78 -10.12 16.90
C LEU A 19 -30.31 -10.27 16.50
N LEU A 20 -29.89 -11.42 15.96
CA LEU A 20 -28.54 -11.62 15.44
C LEU A 20 -28.27 -10.85 14.14
N GLY A 21 -29.29 -10.65 13.30
CA GLY A 21 -29.18 -9.80 12.10
C GLY A 21 -29.03 -8.30 12.41
N ALA A 22 -29.52 -7.84 13.56
CA ALA A 22 -29.45 -6.44 13.97
C ALA A 22 -28.06 -5.99 14.46
N CYS A 23 -27.22 -6.92 14.93
CA CYS A 23 -25.83 -6.62 15.31
C CYS A 23 -24.84 -6.66 14.14
N SER A 24 -25.26 -7.14 12.97
CA SER A 24 -24.50 -7.03 11.72
C SER A 24 -25.16 -5.91 10.91
N GLY A 25 -24.66 -4.69 11.07
CA GLY A 25 -25.27 -3.46 10.53
C GLY A 25 -25.62 -3.51 9.04
N ASP A 26 -25.07 -4.45 8.28
CA ASP A 26 -25.35 -4.68 6.87
C ASP A 26 -26.80 -5.14 6.57
N VAL A 27 -27.45 -5.90 7.46
CA VAL A 27 -28.82 -6.41 7.19
C VAL A 27 -29.87 -5.32 7.36
N VAL A 28 -29.76 -4.51 8.41
CA VAL A 28 -30.64 -3.36 8.63
C VAL A 28 -30.41 -2.30 7.55
N ARG A 29 -29.15 -2.12 7.14
CA ARG A 29 -28.76 -1.21 6.08
C ARG A 29 -29.29 -1.61 4.71
N SER A 30 -29.28 -2.91 4.38
CA SER A 30 -29.81 -3.41 3.11
C SER A 30 -31.33 -3.29 3.05
N LEU A 31 -32.05 -3.70 4.11
CA LEU A 31 -33.51 -3.58 4.19
C LEU A 31 -33.98 -2.13 4.10
N ALA A 32 -33.28 -1.21 4.74
CA ALA A 32 -33.59 0.22 4.64
C ALA A 32 -33.36 0.75 3.22
N SER A 33 -32.22 0.41 2.60
CA SER A 33 -31.92 0.79 1.21
C SER A 33 -32.94 0.20 0.21
N ASP A 34 -33.36 -1.06 0.36
CA ASP A 34 -34.38 -1.70 -0.48
C ASP A 34 -35.77 -1.09 -0.28
N ALA A 35 -36.11 -0.68 0.95
CA ALA A 35 -37.34 0.05 1.28
C ALA A 35 -37.30 1.53 0.83
N GLY A 36 -36.23 1.97 0.15
CA GLY A 36 -36.06 3.35 -0.32
C GLY A 36 -35.59 4.33 0.76
N TYR A 37 -35.35 3.86 1.98
CA TYR A 37 -34.82 4.63 3.11
C TYR A 37 -33.29 4.46 3.20
N GLY A 38 -32.56 5.28 2.46
CA GLY A 38 -31.10 5.38 2.60
C GLY A 38 -30.37 5.59 1.27
N PRO A 39 -29.04 5.83 1.31
CA PRO A 39 -28.18 5.83 0.14
C PRO A 39 -28.50 4.65 -0.80
N ARG A 40 -28.75 4.96 -2.08
CA ARG A 40 -28.92 3.95 -3.12
C ARG A 40 -27.58 3.24 -3.31
N THR A 41 -27.63 1.91 -3.28
CA THR A 41 -26.49 1.08 -3.68
C THR A 41 -26.33 1.21 -5.19
N VAL A 42 -25.36 2.03 -5.62
CA VAL A 42 -24.98 2.10 -7.02
C VAL A 42 -24.02 0.95 -7.28
N ALA A 43 -24.27 0.18 -8.35
CA ALA A 43 -23.35 -0.86 -8.77
C ALA A 43 -21.97 -0.24 -9.03
N ALA A 44 -20.92 -0.88 -8.53
CA ALA A 44 -19.57 -0.44 -8.83
C ALA A 44 -19.33 -0.54 -10.35
N PRO A 45 -18.61 0.42 -10.96
CA PRO A 45 -18.21 0.31 -12.36
C PRO A 45 -17.44 -0.98 -12.63
N ASP A 46 -17.55 -1.52 -13.86
CA ASP A 46 -16.98 -2.83 -14.22
C ASP A 46 -15.50 -2.93 -13.88
N PHE A 47 -14.70 -1.90 -14.20
CA PHE A 47 -13.27 -1.90 -13.87
C PHE A 47 -13.01 -2.03 -12.36
N VAL A 48 -13.88 -1.49 -11.51
CA VAL A 48 -13.76 -1.59 -10.04
C VAL A 48 -14.13 -3.00 -9.58
N ALA A 49 -15.19 -3.57 -10.14
CA ALA A 49 -15.63 -4.93 -9.84
C ALA A 49 -14.59 -5.98 -10.27
N GLU A 50 -13.89 -5.74 -11.37
CA GLU A 50 -12.87 -6.65 -11.92
C GLU A 50 -11.49 -6.44 -11.27
N SER A 51 -11.08 -5.20 -11.00
CA SER A 51 -9.75 -4.90 -10.44
C SER A 51 -9.65 -5.18 -8.95
N ARG A 52 -10.75 -5.08 -8.19
CA ARG A 52 -10.73 -5.36 -6.76
C ARG A 52 -10.75 -6.86 -6.50
N SER A 53 -9.89 -7.29 -5.58
CA SER A 53 -9.96 -8.65 -5.07
C SER A 53 -11.35 -8.91 -4.49
N LYS A 54 -11.94 -10.06 -4.85
CA LYS A 54 -13.20 -10.55 -4.28
C LYS A 54 -13.02 -11.14 -2.88
N ALA A 55 -11.77 -11.38 -2.46
CA ALA A 55 -11.47 -11.81 -1.12
C ALA A 55 -11.66 -10.67 -0.12
N GLN A 56 -12.11 -11.00 1.09
CA GLN A 56 -12.07 -10.04 2.20
C GLN A 56 -10.63 -9.54 2.36
N PRO A 57 -10.39 -8.22 2.45
CA PRO A 57 -9.05 -7.71 2.59
C PRO A 57 -8.46 -8.22 3.91
N ASP A 58 -7.31 -8.89 3.84
CA ASP A 58 -6.53 -9.15 5.04
C ASP A 58 -6.23 -7.81 5.71
N PHE A 59 -6.62 -7.68 6.98
CA PHE A 59 -6.39 -6.46 7.74
C PHE A 59 -4.88 -6.20 7.81
N MET A 60 -4.42 -5.16 7.11
CA MET A 60 -3.05 -4.70 7.18
C MET A 60 -2.98 -3.54 8.18
N PRO A 61 -2.53 -3.77 9.43
CA PRO A 61 -2.45 -2.70 10.42
C PRO A 61 -1.45 -1.65 9.97
N VAL A 62 -1.95 -0.46 9.63
CA VAL A 62 -1.11 0.72 9.42
C VAL A 62 -0.59 1.20 10.78
N GLY A 63 0.69 1.57 10.85
CA GLY A 63 1.31 2.05 12.09
C GLY A 63 1.91 0.98 13.00
N VAL A 64 2.03 -0.27 12.54
CA VAL A 64 2.87 -1.27 13.22
C VAL A 64 4.29 -1.14 12.69
N ASP A 65 5.21 -0.72 13.56
CA ASP A 65 6.63 -0.67 13.23
C ASP A 65 7.11 -2.06 12.83
N ALA A 66 7.87 -2.12 11.73
CA ALA A 66 8.54 -3.35 11.33
C ALA A 66 9.43 -3.85 12.49
N PRO A 67 9.56 -5.18 12.70
CA PRO A 67 10.43 -5.72 13.72
C PRO A 67 11.82 -5.10 13.66
N LYS A 68 12.28 -4.55 14.79
CA LYS A 68 13.58 -3.87 14.86
C LYS A 68 14.67 -4.87 14.49
N ARG A 69 15.37 -4.60 13.38
CA ARG A 69 16.48 -5.44 12.93
C ARG A 69 17.54 -5.51 14.04
N PRO A 70 18.06 -6.69 14.40
CA PRO A 70 19.16 -6.78 15.35
C PRO A 70 20.41 -6.17 14.72
N VAL A 71 20.73 -4.93 15.09
CA VAL A 71 21.95 -4.25 14.63
C VAL A 71 23.04 -4.51 15.65
N ARG A 72 24.09 -5.24 15.27
CA ARG A 72 25.32 -5.31 16.07
C ARG A 72 26.06 -3.98 15.94
N ALA A 73 26.49 -3.40 17.06
CA ALA A 73 27.42 -2.28 17.04
C ALA A 73 28.71 -2.72 16.32
N LYS A 74 29.10 -1.99 15.27
CA LYS A 74 30.38 -2.23 14.58
C LYS A 74 31.52 -1.96 15.57
N SER A 75 32.51 -2.85 15.65
CA SER A 75 33.71 -2.63 16.45
C SER A 75 34.44 -1.37 15.98
N VAL A 76 35.19 -0.71 16.88
CA VAL A 76 36.00 0.48 16.53
C VAL A 76 36.95 0.18 15.37
N THR A 77 37.52 -1.02 15.34
CA THR A 77 38.38 -1.50 14.24
C THR A 77 37.62 -1.60 12.92
N GLY A 78 36.40 -2.16 12.92
CA GLY A 78 35.56 -2.26 11.72
C GLY A 78 35.05 -0.91 11.23
N GLN A 79 34.84 0.05 12.13
CA GLN A 79 34.51 1.43 11.74
C GLN A 79 35.69 2.11 11.04
N LYS A 80 36.90 1.95 11.55
CA LYS A 80 38.12 2.52 10.94
C LYS A 80 38.47 1.90 9.59
N ALA A 81 38.28 0.58 9.45
CA ALA A 81 38.43 -0.08 8.16
C ALA A 81 37.43 0.47 7.13
N LEU A 82 36.16 0.63 7.51
CA LEU A 82 35.14 1.19 6.64
C LEU A 82 35.43 2.65 6.25
N GLU A 83 35.90 3.47 7.19
CA GLU A 83 36.32 4.85 6.93
C GLU A 83 37.43 4.91 5.87
N ALA A 84 38.44 4.05 5.99
CA ALA A 84 39.52 3.97 5.02
C ALA A 84 39.03 3.49 3.63
N GLU A 85 38.10 2.52 3.59
CA GLU A 85 37.50 2.06 2.33
C GLU A 85 36.71 3.18 1.62
N LEU A 86 35.93 3.95 2.38
CA LEU A 86 35.13 5.05 1.85
C LEU A 86 36.00 6.20 1.32
N GLU A 87 37.04 6.58 2.05
CA GLU A 87 37.95 7.63 1.59
C GLU A 87 38.74 7.19 0.34
N SER A 88 39.15 5.93 0.29
CA SER A 88 39.76 5.34 -0.90
C SER A 88 38.80 5.34 -2.12
N ALA A 89 37.52 5.04 -1.89
CA ALA A 89 36.50 5.10 -2.93
C ALA A 89 36.25 6.53 -3.42
N ARG A 90 36.24 7.50 -2.50
CA ARG A 90 36.14 8.91 -2.82
C ARG A 90 37.29 9.36 -3.74
N GLY A 91 38.54 9.06 -3.37
CA GLY A 91 39.70 9.41 -4.19
C GLY A 91 39.62 8.84 -5.61
N ARG A 92 39.20 7.58 -5.77
CA ARG A 92 38.97 6.98 -7.10
C ARG A 92 37.91 7.71 -7.91
N ASN A 93 36.81 8.10 -7.27
CA ASN A 93 35.71 8.80 -7.94
C ASN A 93 36.13 10.21 -8.36
N GLU A 94 36.89 10.92 -7.54
CA GLU A 94 37.40 12.25 -7.87
C GLU A 94 38.36 12.20 -9.07
N VAL A 95 39.27 11.23 -9.11
CA VAL A 95 40.17 11.04 -10.27
C VAL A 95 39.39 10.74 -11.54
N ARG A 96 38.40 9.83 -11.47
CA ARG A 96 37.53 9.49 -12.61
C ARG A 96 36.71 10.69 -13.06
N GLY A 97 36.18 11.48 -12.12
CA GLY A 97 35.43 12.71 -12.40
C GLY A 97 36.29 13.76 -13.11
N ARG A 98 37.53 13.96 -12.67
CA ARG A 98 38.49 14.86 -13.34
C ARG A 98 38.81 14.38 -14.76
N ALA A 99 39.05 13.07 -14.94
CA ALA A 99 39.30 12.50 -16.25
C ALA A 99 38.12 12.69 -17.21
N ALA A 100 36.89 12.45 -16.74
CA ALA A 100 35.68 12.67 -17.51
C ALA A 100 35.45 14.15 -17.86
N ALA A 101 35.69 15.06 -16.92
CA ALA A 101 35.60 16.50 -17.14
C ALA A 101 36.59 16.97 -18.22
N SER A 102 37.85 16.54 -18.14
CA SER A 102 38.86 16.87 -19.16
C SER A 102 38.50 16.33 -20.54
N ALA A 103 37.98 15.10 -20.62
CA ALA A 103 37.50 14.52 -21.88
C ALA A 103 36.32 15.30 -22.48
N GLY A 104 35.37 15.73 -21.65
CA GLY A 104 34.23 16.53 -22.07
C GLY A 104 34.63 17.92 -22.59
N GLN A 105 35.61 18.57 -21.96
CA GLN A 105 36.16 19.84 -22.46
C GLN A 105 36.85 19.68 -23.81
N GLY A 106 37.62 18.61 -24.00
CA GLY A 106 38.23 18.30 -25.29
C GLY A 106 37.21 18.02 -26.40
N ALA A 107 36.12 17.33 -26.07
CA ALA A 107 35.03 17.06 -27.01
C ALA A 107 34.20 18.32 -27.33
N ALA A 108 33.96 19.20 -26.37
CA ALA A 108 33.26 20.46 -26.60
C ALA A 108 34.03 21.41 -27.53
N ALA A 109 35.38 21.35 -27.53
CA ALA A 109 36.21 22.16 -28.41
C ALA A 109 36.04 21.81 -29.91
N THR A 110 35.58 20.60 -30.23
CA THR A 110 35.40 20.15 -31.63
C THR A 110 33.96 20.31 -32.13
N ILE A 111 33.00 20.67 -31.27
CA ILE A 111 31.59 20.86 -31.63
C ILE A 111 31.34 22.35 -31.87
N LYS A 112 31.19 22.75 -33.14
CA LYS A 112 30.75 24.11 -33.49
C LYS A 112 29.25 24.26 -33.18
N PRO A 113 28.82 25.28 -32.42
CA PRO A 113 27.39 25.51 -32.19
C PRO A 113 26.64 25.68 -33.51
N ALA A 114 25.49 25.03 -33.65
CA ALA A 114 24.61 25.22 -34.80
C ALA A 114 24.08 26.67 -34.82
N PRO A 115 23.98 27.33 -35.99
CA PRO A 115 23.47 28.69 -36.07
C PRO A 115 22.01 28.74 -35.60
N ALA A 116 21.67 29.82 -34.89
CA ALA A 116 20.31 30.06 -34.42
C ALA A 116 19.32 30.23 -35.59
N PRO A 117 18.08 29.73 -35.48
CA PRO A 117 17.08 29.89 -36.53
C PRO A 117 16.71 31.37 -36.73
N PRO A 118 16.39 31.79 -37.98
CA PRO A 118 15.98 33.16 -38.28
C PRO A 118 14.65 33.48 -37.57
N GLN A 119 14.53 34.71 -37.06
CA GLN A 119 13.30 35.25 -36.46
C GLN A 119 12.28 35.61 -37.54
#